data_AF-A0A935HWU1-F1
#
_entry.id   AF-A0A935HWU1-F1
#
_cell.length_a   1.000
_cell.length_b   1.000
_cell.length_c   1.000
_cell.angle_alpha   90.00
_cell.angle_beta   90.00
_cell.angle_gamma   90.00
#
_symmetry.space_group_name_H-M   'P 1'
#
loop_
_entity.id
_entity.type
_entity.pdbx_description
1 polymer ?
#
loop_
_entity_poly.entity_id
_entity_poly.type
_entity_poly.pdbx_seq_one_letter_code
_entity_poly.pdbx_strand_id
1 'polypeptide(L)' 'MSAESNKILIKRLFNDVLNRNNPDSINQIIIEDYTEQDLMDKQSQGLNGVKERLEVYYAFPNQMELRHYCR' A
#
# COMPACT_ATOMS: atom_id res chain seq x y z
N MET A 1 13.64 6.48 12.75
CA MET A 1 13.24 5.05 12.74
C MET A 1 14.44 4.20 12.34
N SER A 2 14.51 2.95 12.81
CA SER A 2 15.57 2.02 12.37
C SER A 2 15.20 1.37 11.04
N ALA A 3 16.21 0.89 10.29
CA ALA A 3 15.96 0.15 9.05
C ALA A 3 15.09 -1.10 9.27
N GLU A 4 15.22 -1.77 10.43
CA GLU A 4 14.42 -2.95 10.76
C GLU A 4 12.95 -2.58 11.01
N SER A 5 12.70 -1.47 11.70
CA SER A 5 11.33 -0.95 11.87
C SER A 5 10.69 -0.60 10.53
N ASN A 6 11.43 -0.02 9.60
CA ASN A 6 10.92 0.31 8.25
C ASN A 6 10.53 -0.97 7.49
N LYS A 7 11.38 -2.01 7.53
CA LYS A 7 11.10 -3.30 6.89
C LYS A 7 9.83 -3.95 7.45
N ILE A 8 9.56 -3.82 8.74
CA ILE A 8 8.33 -4.34 9.36
C ILE A 8 7.09 -3.66 8.77
N LEU A 9 7.11 -2.33 8.60
CA LEU A 9 5.99 -1.59 7.98
C LEU A 9 5.74 -2.03 6.53
N ILE A 10 6.81 -2.18 5.75
CA ILE A 10 6.70 -2.67 4.36
C ILE A 10 6.17 -4.12 4.32
N LYS A 11 6.61 -5.00 5.22
CA LYS A 11 6.05 -6.35 5.33
C LYS A 11 4.56 -6.34 5.64
N ARG A 12 4.09 -5.43 6.50
CA ARG A 12 2.65 -5.26 6.79
C ARG A 12 1.87 -4.78 5.58
N LEU A 13 2.43 -3.85 4.79
CA LEU A 13 1.80 -3.40 3.55
C LEU A 13 1.51 -4.60 2.63
N PHE A 14 2.51 -5.44 2.37
CA PHE A 14 2.31 -6.62 1.53
C PHE A 14 1.40 -7.67 2.16
N ASN A 15 1.64 -8.04 3.42
CA ASN A 15 0.93 -9.16 4.03
C ASN A 15 -0.51 -8.81 4.42
N ASP A 16 -0.71 -7.66 5.06
CA ASP A 16 -1.97 -7.31 5.68
C ASP A 16 -2.87 -6.51 4.73
N VAL A 17 -2.31 -5.58 3.97
CA VAL A 17 -3.10 -4.81 2.99
C VAL A 17 -3.27 -5.65 1.74
N LEU A 18 -2.18 -5.89 1.01
CA LEU A 18 -2.23 -6.41 -0.35
C LEU A 18 -2.64 -7.89 -0.45
N ASN A 19 -1.95 -8.78 0.27
CA ASN A 19 -2.15 -10.23 0.17
C ASN A 19 -3.44 -10.71 0.87
N ARG A 20 -3.84 -10.04 1.95
CA ARG A 20 -5.07 -10.38 2.70
C ARG A 20 -6.30 -9.60 2.24
N ASN A 21 -6.16 -8.70 1.27
CA ASN A 21 -7.24 -7.85 0.76
C ASN A 21 -7.96 -7.08 1.89
N ASN A 22 -7.18 -6.47 2.79
CA ASN A 22 -7.71 -5.67 3.91
C ASN A 22 -7.23 -4.21 3.80
N PRO A 23 -7.90 -3.38 2.98
CA PRO A 23 -7.51 -1.99 2.73
C PRO A 23 -7.42 -1.15 4.01
N ASP A 24 -8.22 -1.41 5.03
CA ASP A 24 -8.25 -0.61 6.26
C ASP A 24 -6.94 -0.68 7.06
N SER A 25 -6.14 -1.73 6.84
CA SER A 25 -4.81 -1.86 7.46
C SER A 25 -3.84 -0.76 7.01
N ILE A 26 -4.11 -0.09 5.88
CA ILE A 26 -3.27 1.00 5.36
C ILE A 26 -3.19 2.20 6.33
N ASN A 27 -4.24 2.43 7.13
CA ASN A 27 -4.31 3.54 8.09
C ASN A 27 -3.24 3.43 9.21
N GLN A 28 -2.65 2.24 9.40
CA GLN A 28 -1.60 2.00 10.39
C GLN A 28 -0.18 2.11 9.80
N ILE A 29 -0.07 2.32 8.49
CA ILE A 29 1.20 2.26 7.74
C ILE A 29 1.50 3.61 7.10
N ILE A 30 0.48 4.27 6.54
CA ILE A 30 0.60 5.52 5.81
C ILE A 30 0.06 6.67 6.66
N ILE A 31 0.83 7.75 6.73
CA ILE A 31 0.46 9.00 7.40
C ILE A 31 -0.47 9.83 6.51
N GLU A 32 -1.27 10.71 7.13
CA GLU A 32 -2.30 11.50 6.42
C GLU A 32 -1.72 12.35 5.29
N ASP A 33 -0.55 12.95 5.49
CA ASP A 33 0.14 13.86 4.57
C ASP A 33 1.17 13.16 3.66
N TYR A 34 1.06 11.84 3.49
CA TYR A 34 1.92 11.09 2.59
C TYR A 34 1.95 11.67 1.17
N THR A 35 3.15 11.87 0.63
CA THR A 35 3.34 12.36 -0.74
C THR A 35 3.60 11.19 -1.68
N GLU A 36 2.66 10.95 -2.59
CA GLU A 36 2.85 10.01 -3.70
C GLU A 36 3.63 10.71 -4.83
N GLN A 37 4.70 10.07 -5.28
CA GLN A 37 5.58 10.58 -6.32
C GLN A 37 5.09 10.20 -7.72
N ASP A 38 4.39 9.08 -7.83
CA ASP A 38 3.85 8.56 -9.09
C ASP A 38 2.33 8.56 -9.04
N LEU A 39 1.69 9.73 -8.97
CA LEU A 39 0.23 9.85 -8.91
C LEU A 39 -0.43 9.30 -10.18
N MET A 40 -1.48 8.50 -10.02
CA MET A 40 -2.38 8.17 -11.13
C MET A 40 -3.21 9.42 -11.52
N ASP A 41 -3.72 9.44 -12.75
CA ASP A 41 -4.60 10.52 -13.19
C ASP A 41 -5.80 10.67 -12.23
N LYS A 42 -5.99 11.88 -11.72
CA LYS A 42 -7.03 12.25 -10.74
C LYS A 42 -6.93 11.61 -9.35
N GLN A 43 -5.85 10.89 -9.06
CA GLN A 43 -5.61 10.38 -7.70
C GLN A 43 -5.35 11.55 -6.75
N SER A 44 -5.99 11.54 -5.59
CA SER A 44 -5.73 12.46 -4.50
C SER A 44 -4.31 12.28 -3.95
N GLN A 45 -3.80 13.26 -3.20
CA GLN A 45 -2.59 13.10 -2.38
C GLN A 45 -2.95 12.55 -0.99
N GLY A 46 -1.93 12.17 -0.21
CA GLY A 46 -2.12 11.70 1.16
C GLY A 46 -2.71 10.30 1.25
N LEU A 47 -3.15 9.95 2.46
CA LEU A 47 -3.77 8.65 2.78
C LEU A 47 -4.99 8.34 1.89
N ASN A 48 -5.79 9.35 1.54
CA ASN A 48 -6.96 9.18 0.69
C ASN A 48 -6.58 8.71 -0.72
N GLY A 49 -5.55 9.31 -1.31
CA GLY A 49 -5.02 8.88 -2.61
C GLY A 49 -4.53 7.44 -2.62
N VAL A 50 -3.90 6.99 -1.53
CA VAL A 50 -3.47 5.59 -1.41
C VAL A 50 -4.67 4.65 -1.36
N LYS A 51 -5.75 5.02 -0.68
CA LYS A 51 -6.99 4.22 -0.66
C LYS A 51 -7.64 4.10 -2.04
N GLU A 52 -7.74 5.22 -2.77
CA GLU A 52 -8.24 5.22 -4.16
C GLU A 52 -7.44 4.25 -5.05
N ARG A 53 -6.11 4.24 -4.90
CA ARG A 53 -5.24 3.29 -5.62
C ARG A 53 -5.49 1.83 -5.23
N LEU A 54 -5.67 1.56 -3.94
CA LEU A 54 -5.98 0.20 -3.47
C LEU A 54 -7.30 -0.31 -4.06
N GLU A 55 -8.32 0.54 -4.19
CA GLU A 55 -9.58 0.18 -4.86
C GLU A 55 -9.33 -0.28 -6.30
N VAL A 56 -8.47 0.42 -7.04
CA VAL A 56 -8.09 0.02 -8.39
C VAL A 56 -7.38 -1.34 -8.39
N TYR A 57 -6.41 -1.55 -7.51
CA TYR A 57 -5.68 -2.83 -7.44
C TYR A 57 -6.60 -4.01 -7.13
N TYR A 58 -7.57 -3.85 -6.24
CA TYR A 58 -8.51 -4.91 -5.90
C TYR A 58 -9.59 -5.14 -6.96
N ALA A 59 -9.80 -4.19 -7.88
CA ALA A 59 -10.65 -4.41 -9.04
C ALA A 59 -10.05 -5.41 -10.05
N PHE A 60 -8.75 -5.71 -9.96
CA PHE A 60 -8.05 -6.67 -10.83
C PHE A 60 -7.64 -7.93 -10.06
N PRO A 61 -8.43 -9.03 -10.11
CA PRO A 61 -8.29 -10.17 -9.21
C PRO A 61 -6.99 -11.00 -9.32
N ASN A 62 -6.05 -10.67 -10.23
CA ASN A 62 -4.86 -11.49 -10.53
C ASN A 62 -3.53 -10.72 -10.67
N GLN A 63 -3.41 -9.45 -10.25
CA GLN A 63 -2.18 -8.68 -10.53
C GLN A 63 -1.06 -8.79 -9.49
N MET A 64 -1.32 -9.32 -8.30
CA MET A 64 -0.31 -9.38 -7.23
C MET A 64 0.29 -10.77 -7.02
N GLU A 65 0.80 -11.40 -8.08
CA GLU A 65 1.90 -12.36 -7.91
C GLU A 65 3.21 -11.63 -7.56
N LEU A 66 3.19 -10.78 -6.52
CA LEU A 66 4.37 -10.12 -5.94
C LEU A 66 5.22 -11.10 -5.10
N ARG A 67 5.23 -12.39 -5.47
CA ARG A 67 6.03 -13.43 -4.80
C ARG A 67 7.55 -13.25 -4.97
N HIS A 68 7.99 -12.27 -5.76
CA HIS A 68 9.40 -12.07 -6.09
C HIS A 68 10.12 -10.94 -5.32
N TYR A 69 9.44 -10.10 -4.54
CA TYR A 69 10.08 -8.92 -3.92
C TYR A 69 10.48 -9.09 -2.45
N CYS A 70 10.28 -10.26 -1.84
CA CYS A 70 10.64 -10.53 -0.44
C CYS A 70 11.44 -11.84 -0.28
N ARG A 71 12.49 -12.03 -1.09
CA ARG A 71 13.59 -12.97 -0.78
C ARG A 71 14.86 -12.19 -0.47
#